data_AF-A0A3Q3WB64-F1
#
_entry.id   AF-A0A3Q3WB64-F1
#
_cell.length_a   1.000
_cell.length_b   1.000
_cell.length_c   1.000
_cell.angle_alpha   90.00
_cell.angle_beta   90.00
_cell.angle_gamma   90.00
#
_symmetry.space_group_name_H-M   'P 1'
#
loop_
_entity.id
_entity.type
_entity.pdbx_description
1 polymer ?
#
loop_
_entity_poly.entity_id
_entity_poly.type
_entity_poly.pdbx_seq_one_letter_code
_entity_poly.pdbx_strand_id
1 'polypeptide(L)'
;LELGELLQEFQDIVEELKAPSQSRPHAYKHILQDPKSRTGLGDESGVEDSDYGSEASLGNSLNTSEEELHTAGIMLAPKKLGDTKELENFISMLDKELA
;
A
#
# COMPACT_ATOMS: atom_id res chain seq x y z
N LEU A 1 -3.41 -29.02 14.58
CA LEU A 1 -3.88 -27.91 15.42
C LEU A 1 -5.13 -28.39 16.12
N GLU A 2 -5.01 -28.70 17.39
CA GLU A 2 -6.16 -28.95 18.27
C GLU A 2 -6.86 -27.62 18.56
N LEU A 3 -8.18 -27.63 18.80
CA LEU A 3 -8.95 -26.39 19.03
C LEU A 3 -8.38 -25.56 20.20
N GLY A 4 -7.81 -26.21 21.21
CA GLY A 4 -7.15 -25.53 22.33
C GLY A 4 -5.91 -24.74 21.93
N GLU A 5 -5.10 -25.26 21.01
CA GLU A 5 -3.91 -24.57 20.48
C GLU A 5 -4.33 -23.32 19.70
N LEU A 6 -5.36 -23.43 18.85
CA LEU A 6 -5.88 -22.32 18.06
C LEU A 6 -6.46 -21.19 18.93
N LEU A 7 -7.19 -21.54 19.98
CA LEU A 7 -7.75 -20.56 20.92
C LEU A 7 -6.66 -19.84 21.72
N GLN A 8 -5.58 -20.55 22.06
CA GLN A 8 -4.42 -19.94 22.72
C GLN A 8 -3.71 -18.96 21.79
N GLU A 9 -3.44 -19.34 20.54
CA GLU A 9 -2.84 -18.45 19.53
C GLU A 9 -3.67 -17.18 19.32
N PHE A 10 -5.00 -17.32 19.26
CA PHE A 10 -5.90 -16.17 19.15
C PHE A 10 -5.81 -15.24 20.37
N GLN A 11 -5.77 -15.80 21.57
CA GLN A 11 -5.67 -15.03 22.81
C GLN A 11 -4.34 -14.27 22.90
N ASP A 12 -3.25 -14.88 22.44
CA ASP A 12 -1.92 -14.25 22.43
C ASP A 12 -1.89 -13.03 21.49
N ILE A 13 -2.47 -13.16 20.29
CA ILE A 13 -2.60 -12.05 19.32
C ILE A 13 -3.47 -10.92 19.88
N VAL A 14 -4.58 -11.25 20.55
CA VAL A 14 -5.46 -10.25 21.16
C VAL A 14 -4.73 -9.47 22.25
N GLU A 15 -3.90 -10.10 23.07
CA GLU A 15 -3.10 -9.41 24.09
C GLU A 15 -1.98 -8.56 23.48
N GLU A 16 -1.34 -9.03 22.40
CA GLU A 16 -0.35 -8.24 21.65
C GLU A 16 -0.97 -6.95 21.07
N LEU A 17 -2.19 -7.03 20.53
CA LEU A 17 -2.91 -5.87 20.00
C LEU A 17 -3.41 -4.91 21.08
N LYS A 18 -3.71 -5.41 22.29
CA LYS A 18 -4.07 -4.57 23.43
C LYS A 18 -2.88 -3.85 24.04
N ALA A 19 -1.68 -4.44 23.93
CA ALA A 19 -0.48 -3.78 24.41
C ALA A 19 -0.29 -2.47 23.63
N PRO A 20 -0.14 -1.32 24.31
CA PRO A 20 0.11 -0.06 23.62
C PRO A 20 1.36 -0.24 22.77
N SER A 21 1.18 -0.17 21.44
CA SER A 21 2.26 -0.42 20.50
C SER A 21 3.43 0.47 20.86
N GLN A 22 4.60 -0.11 21.14
CA GLN A 22 5.85 0.64 21.35
C GLN A 22 6.30 1.38 20.08
N SER A 23 5.51 1.30 19.00
CA SER A 23 5.61 2.17 17.83
C SER A 23 5.50 3.61 18.31
N ARG A 24 6.67 4.24 18.51
CA ARG A 24 6.79 5.63 18.88
C ARG A 24 5.99 6.43 17.84
N PRO A 25 4.86 7.03 18.21
CA PRO A 25 4.19 7.95 17.32
C PRO A 25 5.25 9.00 16.98
N HIS A 26 5.47 9.27 15.70
CA HIS A 26 6.43 10.25 15.16
C HIS A 26 7.91 9.82 14.98
N ALA A 27 8.26 8.53 15.06
CA ALA A 27 9.64 8.10 14.72
C ALA A 27 10.07 8.51 13.29
N TYR A 28 9.13 8.52 12.35
CA TYR A 28 9.33 8.92 10.96
C TYR A 28 9.46 10.43 10.74
N LYS A 29 9.19 11.26 11.77
CA LYS A 29 9.16 12.73 11.62
C LYS A 29 10.54 13.30 11.29
N HIS A 30 11.61 12.69 11.80
CA HIS A 30 12.99 13.07 11.46
C HIS A 30 13.29 12.78 9.98
N ILE A 31 12.94 11.59 9.51
CA ILE A 31 13.18 11.13 8.13
C ILE A 31 12.47 12.04 7.11
N LEU A 32 11.29 12.59 7.47
CA LEU A 32 10.55 13.52 6.62
C LEU A 32 11.11 14.95 6.59
N GLN A 33 11.96 15.34 7.55
CA GLN A 33 12.54 16.69 7.62
C GLN A 33 13.83 16.81 6.81
N ASP A 34 14.61 15.72 6.69
CA ASP A 34 15.89 15.69 6.00
C ASP A 34 15.84 16.05 4.49
N PRO A 35 14.82 15.70 3.68
CA PRO A 35 14.81 16.06 2.26
C PRO A 35 14.41 17.52 1.99
N LYS A 36 13.92 18.28 2.97
CA LYS A 36 13.38 19.64 2.74
C LYS A 36 14.44 20.75 2.78
N SER A 37 15.66 20.47 3.25
CA SER A 37 16.75 21.46 3.33
C SER A 37 17.54 21.63 2.02
N ARG A 38 17.35 20.74 1.04
CA ARG A 38 18.16 20.73 -0.19
C ARG A 38 17.53 21.49 -1.37
N THR A 39 16.31 22.03 -1.23
CA THR A 39 15.62 22.77 -2.31
C THR A 39 15.56 24.27 -2.09
N GLY A 40 16.40 24.80 -1.20
CA GLY A 40 16.40 26.23 -0.89
C GLY A 40 17.81 26.78 -0.89
N LEU A 41 18.38 27.00 -2.08
CA LEU A 41 19.44 27.97 -2.41
C LEU A 41 19.90 27.69 -3.85
N GLY A 42 19.72 28.63 -4.76
CA GLY A 42 20.45 28.66 -6.04
C GLY A 42 19.57 28.67 -7.28
N ASP A 43 19.47 29.86 -7.84
CA ASP A 43 19.06 30.18 -9.22
C ASP A 43 20.03 29.56 -10.25
N GLU A 44 19.56 29.45 -11.50
CA GLU A 44 20.28 29.42 -12.79
C GLU A 44 21.39 28.37 -13.10
N SER A 45 21.36 27.88 -14.36
CA SER A 45 22.40 27.09 -15.07
C SER A 45 22.46 25.61 -14.71
N GLY A 46 22.10 24.67 -15.57
CA GLY A 46 22.74 24.39 -16.85
C GLY A 46 23.03 22.89 -16.86
N VAL A 47 22.80 22.23 -17.99
CA VAL A 47 23.00 20.78 -18.15
C VAL A 47 24.41 20.34 -17.72
N GLU A 48 24.51 19.33 -16.86
CA GLU A 48 25.77 18.60 -16.66
C GLU A 48 25.55 17.13 -17.05
N ASP A 49 25.81 16.84 -18.32
CA ASP A 49 26.12 15.49 -18.79
C ASP A 49 27.39 15.03 -18.07
N SER A 50 27.23 14.24 -17.02
CA SER A 50 28.34 13.58 -16.33
C SER A 50 28.14 12.08 -16.38
N ASP A 51 28.37 11.52 -17.56
CA ASP A 51 28.73 10.11 -17.73
C ASP A 51 30.09 9.87 -17.06
N TYR A 52 30.10 9.46 -15.79
CA TYR A 52 31.29 8.85 -15.20
C TYR A 52 30.93 7.72 -14.23
N GLY A 53 31.27 6.50 -14.64
CA GLY A 53 31.77 5.51 -13.69
C GLY A 53 30.79 4.41 -13.31
N SER A 54 30.68 3.44 -14.21
CA SER A 54 30.20 2.07 -13.97
C SER A 54 30.73 1.49 -12.64
N GLU A 55 29.84 1.30 -11.66
CA GLU A 55 29.99 0.24 -10.65
C GLU A 55 28.92 -0.80 -10.90
N ALA A 56 29.38 -1.94 -11.44
CA ALA A 56 28.58 -3.11 -11.70
C ALA A 56 27.99 -3.64 -10.39
N SER A 57 26.70 -3.39 -10.17
CA SER A 57 25.91 -4.07 -9.15
C SER A 57 24.82 -4.89 -9.81
N LEU A 58 25.16 -6.17 -9.99
CA LEU A 58 24.27 -7.32 -9.82
C LEU A 58 22.99 -7.35 -10.68
N GLY A 59 23.14 -7.95 -11.85
CA GLY A 59 22.49 -9.24 -12.09
C GLY A 59 20.99 -9.34 -11.78
N ASN A 60 20.19 -8.35 -12.17
CA ASN A 60 18.79 -8.60 -12.45
C ASN A 60 18.43 -7.99 -13.79
N SER A 61 17.85 -8.81 -14.65
CA SER A 61 17.28 -8.44 -15.93
C SER A 61 16.21 -7.37 -15.71
N LEU A 62 16.59 -6.10 -15.73
CA LEU A 62 15.63 -5.00 -15.89
C LEU A 62 15.31 -4.95 -17.38
N ASN A 63 14.49 -5.91 -17.79
CA ASN A 63 13.69 -5.78 -19.00
C ASN A 63 12.87 -4.50 -18.80
N THR A 64 13.26 -3.40 -19.45
CA THR A 64 12.40 -2.22 -19.57
C THR A 64 11.25 -2.59 -20.50
N SER A 65 10.27 -3.30 -19.94
CA SER A 65 8.99 -3.50 -20.58
C SER A 65 8.30 -2.14 -20.56
N GLU A 66 8.35 -1.42 -21.68
CA GLU A 66 7.47 -0.28 -21.95
C GLU A 66 6.06 -0.86 -22.15
N GLU A 67 5.30 -1.01 -21.07
CA GLU A 67 3.88 -1.32 -21.18
C GLU A 67 3.12 -0.04 -21.57
N GLU A 68 2.54 -0.06 -22.76
CA GLU A 68 1.62 0.98 -23.21
C GLU A 68 0.32 0.81 -22.43
N LEU A 69 0.22 1.46 -21.26
CA LEU A 69 -1.05 1.58 -20.56
C LEU A 69 -1.97 2.43 -21.42
N HIS A 70 -2.80 1.77 -22.22
CA HIS A 70 -4.13 2.28 -22.48
C HIS A 70 -4.80 2.38 -21.12
N THR A 71 -4.60 3.53 -20.46
CA THR A 71 -5.44 3.97 -19.36
C THR A 71 -6.83 3.92 -19.96
N ALA A 72 -7.55 2.82 -19.75
CA ALA A 72 -8.95 2.71 -20.05
C ALA A 72 -9.53 3.88 -19.28
N GLY A 73 -9.81 4.95 -20.04
CA GLY A 73 -10.02 6.29 -19.52
C GLY A 73 -10.90 6.14 -18.30
N ILE A 74 -10.40 6.65 -17.17
CA ILE A 74 -11.09 6.74 -15.88
C ILE A 74 -12.56 6.60 -16.17
N MET A 75 -13.14 5.42 -15.88
CA MET A 75 -14.53 5.14 -16.21
C MET A 75 -15.39 6.04 -15.31
N LEU A 76 -15.51 7.30 -15.72
CA LEU A 76 -16.43 8.34 -15.25
C LEU A 76 -17.83 8.10 -15.83
N ALA A 77 -18.04 6.96 -16.51
CA ALA A 77 -19.37 6.51 -16.83
C ALA A 77 -19.99 5.89 -15.56
N PRO A 78 -21.20 6.30 -15.15
CA PRO A 78 -21.91 5.61 -14.08
C PRO A 78 -22.07 4.14 -14.52
N LYS A 79 -21.33 3.25 -13.85
CA LYS A 79 -21.43 1.81 -14.10
C LYS A 79 -22.84 1.41 -13.68
N LYS A 80 -23.64 1.01 -14.67
CA LYS A 80 -24.99 0.51 -14.44
C LYS A 80 -24.83 -0.85 -13.79
N LEU A 81 -24.93 -0.88 -12.46
CA LEU A 81 -24.98 -2.12 -11.70
C LEU A 81 -26.22 -2.86 -12.23
N GLY A 82 -26.03 -4.09 -12.68
CA GLY A 82 -27.10 -4.91 -13.27
C GLY A 82 -28.17 -5.24 -12.23
N ASP A 83 -28.93 -6.31 -12.47
CA ASP A 83 -29.82 -6.82 -11.44
C ASP A 83 -29.00 -7.26 -10.21
N THR A 84 -29.32 -6.69 -9.05
CA THR A 84 -28.66 -6.97 -7.76
C THR A 84 -29.57 -7.69 -6.78
N LYS A 85 -30.75 -8.14 -7.23
CA LYS A 85 -31.76 -8.77 -6.39
C LYS A 85 -31.29 -10.02 -5.66
N GLU A 86 -30.39 -10.79 -6.27
CA GLU A 86 -29.79 -11.97 -5.62
C GLU A 86 -28.90 -11.57 -4.44
N LEU A 87 -28.10 -10.51 -4.60
CA LEU A 87 -27.25 -9.97 -3.55
C LEU A 87 -28.08 -9.41 -2.39
N GLU A 88 -29.15 -8.67 -2.70
CA GLU A 88 -30.08 -8.14 -1.71
C GLU A 88 -30.76 -9.27 -0.90
N ASN A 89 -31.18 -10.34 -1.58
CA ASN A 89 -31.74 -11.52 -0.93
C ASN A 89 -30.72 -12.20 -0.01
N PHE A 90 -29.46 -12.34 -0.45
CA PHE A 90 -28.40 -12.93 0.36
C PHE A 90 -28.15 -12.13 1.64
N ILE A 91 -28.05 -10.80 1.53
CA ILE A 91 -27.91 -9.91 2.69
C ILE A 91 -29.11 -10.08 3.64
N SER A 92 -30.34 -10.12 3.13
CA SER A 92 -31.53 -10.31 3.97
C SER A 92 -31.57 -11.67 4.68
N MET A 93 -31.00 -12.72 4.08
CA MET A 93 -30.87 -14.02 4.74
C MET A 93 -29.85 -13.95 5.88
N LEU A 94 -28.71 -13.29 5.67
CA LEU A 94 -27.71 -13.07 6.73
C LEU A 94 -28.28 -12.27 7.90
N ASP A 95 -29.02 -11.19 7.63
CA ASP A 95 -29.64 -10.37 8.67
C ASP A 95 -30.63 -11.16 9.54
N LYS A 96 -31.30 -12.16 8.96
CA LYS A 96 -32.21 -13.05 9.71
C LYS A 96 -31.49 -14.10 10.54
N GLU A 97 -30.35 -14.57 10.07
CA GLU A 97 -29.56 -15.59 10.77
C GLU A 97 -28.74 -14.99 11.92
N LEU A 98 -28.41 -13.70 11.84
CA LEU A 98 -27.65 -12.96 12.86
C LEU A 98 -28.53 -12.29 13.94
N ALA A 99 -29.85 -12.41 13.88
CA ALA A 99 -30.83 -11.75 14.77
C ALA A 99 -31.32 -12.63 15.94
#